data_AF-A0A4S0RDR8-F1
#
_entry.id   AF-A0A4S0RDR8-F1
#
_cell.length_a   1.000
_cell.length_b   1.000
_cell.length_c   1.000
_cell.angle_alpha   90.00
_cell.angle_beta   90.00
_cell.angle_gamma   90.00
#
_symmetry.space_group_name_H-M   'P 1'
#
loop_
_entity.id
_entity.type
_entity.pdbx_description
1 polymer ?
#
loop_
_entity_poly.entity_id
_entity_poly.type
_entity_poly.pdbx_seq_one_letter_code
_entity_poly.pdbx_strand_id
1 'polypeptide(L)'
;MASLWRYLLAGLGLAALLAGVLAIVYLTAPQTTPGPDRSRSKTTANGLFVASFQPERGGVRQGELQSWLLTLKTAAGAPVEGAAITVSGGMPQHDHGLPTSPQATDYLGDGRYR
;
A
#
# COMPACT_ATOMS: atom_id res chain seq x y z
N MET A 1 -57.47 -27.01 10.73
CA MET A 1 -56.52 -26.17 11.50
C MET A 1 -55.13 -26.74 11.27
N ALA A 2 -54.29 -26.09 10.47
CA ALA A 2 -52.92 -26.61 10.26
C ALA A 2 -52.14 -26.53 11.58
N SER A 3 -51.46 -27.62 11.96
CA SER A 3 -50.72 -27.72 13.22
C SER A 3 -49.60 -26.67 13.28
N LEU A 4 -49.62 -25.84 14.33
CA LEU A 4 -48.63 -24.80 14.65
C LEU A 4 -47.18 -25.30 14.53
N TRP A 5 -46.97 -26.58 14.84
CA TRP A 5 -45.69 -27.29 14.78
C TRP A 5 -45.06 -27.29 13.38
N ARG A 6 -45.86 -27.34 12.31
CA ARG A 6 -45.36 -27.35 10.93
C ARG A 6 -44.71 -26.01 10.57
N TYR A 7 -45.25 -24.90 11.07
CA TYR A 7 -44.70 -23.56 10.86
C TYR A 7 -43.43 -23.34 11.67
N LEU A 8 -43.33 -23.91 12.88
CA LEU A 8 -42.12 -23.87 13.70
C LEU A 8 -40.97 -24.65 13.04
N LEU A 9 -41.23 -25.86 12.55
CA LEU A 9 -40.23 -26.64 11.81
C LEU A 9 -39.79 -25.96 10.51
N ALA A 10 -40.73 -25.38 9.76
CA ALA A 10 -40.41 -24.61 8.56
C ALA A 10 -39.57 -23.36 8.87
N GLY A 11 -39.89 -22.65 9.96
CA GLY A 11 -39.12 -21.48 10.40
C GLY A 11 -37.70 -21.84 10.83
N LEU A 12 -37.51 -22.93 11.57
CA LEU A 12 -36.19 -23.43 11.94
C LEU A 12 -35.37 -23.86 10.72
N GLY A 13 -35.99 -24.56 9.78
CA GLY A 13 -35.34 -24.94 8.52
C GLY A 13 -34.90 -23.74 7.69
N LEU A 14 -35.74 -22.71 7.59
CA LEU A 14 -35.41 -21.46 6.90
C LEU A 14 -34.27 -20.70 7.60
N ALA A 15 -34.28 -20.63 8.93
CA ALA A 15 -33.22 -20.00 9.71
C ALA A 15 -31.89 -20.72 9.55
N ALA A 16 -31.88 -22.06 9.58
CA ALA A 16 -30.69 -22.86 9.35
C ALA A 16 -30.13 -22.69 7.92
N LEU A 17 -31.01 -22.62 6.92
CA LEU A 17 -30.63 -22.34 5.53
C LEU A 17 -29.98 -20.96 5.41
N LEU A 18 -30.59 -19.92 5.99
CA LEU A 18 -30.05 -18.55 5.96
C LEU A 18 -28.71 -18.46 6.67
N ALA A 19 -28.57 -19.10 7.84
CA ALA A 19 -27.30 -19.15 8.57
C ALA A 19 -26.21 -19.88 7.78
N GLY A 20 -26.56 -21.00 7.12
CA GLY A 20 -25.64 -21.74 6.24
C GLY A 20 -25.18 -20.91 5.04
N VAL A 21 -26.10 -20.19 4.39
CA VAL A 21 -25.76 -19.27 3.28
C VAL A 21 -24.85 -18.14 3.76
N LEU A 22 -25.17 -17.51 4.91
CA LEU A 22 -24.34 -16.46 5.51
C LEU A 22 -22.93 -16.97 5.86
N ALA A 23 -22.81 -18.19 6.40
CA ALA A 23 -21.53 -18.80 6.72
C ALA A 23 -20.70 -19.06 5.45
N ILE A 24 -21.32 -19.59 4.39
CA ILE A 24 -20.65 -19.80 3.10
C ILE A 24 -20.17 -18.46 2.53
N VAL A 25 -21.01 -17.43 2.51
CA VAL A 25 -20.61 -16.09 2.05
C VAL A 25 -19.46 -15.54 2.89
N TYR A 26 -19.52 -15.64 4.21
CA TYR A 26 -18.45 -15.15 5.09
C TYR A 26 -17.11 -15.87 4.86
N LEU A 27 -17.14 -17.19 4.67
CA LEU A 27 -15.94 -18.01 4.48
C LEU A 27 -15.36 -17.95 3.06
N THR A 28 -16.17 -17.61 2.07
CA THR A 28 -15.76 -17.58 0.65
C THR A 28 -15.65 -16.18 0.07
N ALA A 29 -16.14 -15.16 0.79
CA ALA A 29 -15.99 -13.78 0.39
C ALA A 29 -14.48 -13.47 0.24
N PRO A 30 -14.08 -12.86 -0.89
CA PRO A 30 -12.70 -12.47 -1.09
C PRO A 30 -12.29 -11.49 0.01
N GLN A 31 -11.37 -11.93 0.86
CA GLN A 31 -10.74 -11.06 1.84
C GLN A 31 -9.93 -10.03 1.07
N THR A 32 -10.24 -8.75 1.24
CA THR A 32 -9.46 -7.68 0.60
C THR A 32 -8.14 -7.58 1.34
N THR A 33 -7.10 -8.27 0.85
CA THR A 33 -5.75 -8.05 1.33
C THR A 33 -5.40 -6.57 1.12
N PRO A 34 -4.94 -5.84 2.14
CA PRO A 34 -4.50 -4.46 1.96
C PRO A 34 -3.47 -4.41 0.82
N GLY A 35 -3.73 -3.55 -0.16
CA GLY A 35 -2.80 -3.34 -1.28
C GLY A 35 -1.45 -2.80 -0.79
N PRO A 36 -0.43 -2.76 -1.66
CA PRO A 36 0.85 -2.16 -1.32
C PRO A 36 0.66 -0.70 -0.89
N ASP A 37 1.43 -0.26 0.10
CA ASP A 37 1.50 1.13 0.53
C ASP A 37 1.98 2.00 -0.65
N ARG A 38 1.10 2.89 -1.11
CA ARG A 38 1.37 3.84 -2.22
C ARG A 38 1.72 5.24 -1.72
N SER A 39 1.93 5.41 -0.42
CA SER A 39 2.35 6.70 0.13
C SER A 39 3.67 7.15 -0.49
N ARG A 40 3.76 8.45 -0.77
CA ARG A 40 4.95 9.10 -1.32
C ARG A 40 5.72 9.88 -0.27
N SER A 41 5.34 9.74 1.00
CA SER A 41 6.00 10.37 2.13
C SER A 41 5.95 9.42 3.30
N LYS A 42 7.10 9.20 3.93
CA LYS A 42 7.24 8.27 5.06
C LYS A 42 8.28 8.75 6.04
N THR A 43 7.94 8.67 7.33
CA THR A 43 8.92 8.80 8.40
C THR A 43 9.80 7.57 8.44
N THR A 44 11.11 7.74 8.63
CA THR A 44 12.05 6.62 8.79
C THR A 44 11.73 5.82 10.05
N ALA A 45 12.14 4.54 10.07
CA ALA A 45 11.82 3.63 11.19
C ALA A 45 12.28 4.17 12.55
N ASN A 46 13.39 4.90 12.60
CA ASN A 46 13.93 5.49 13.83
C ASN A 46 13.30 6.87 14.16
N GLY A 47 12.34 7.34 13.37
CA GLY A 47 11.66 8.61 13.61
C GLY A 47 12.49 9.87 13.33
N LEU A 48 13.67 9.74 12.72
CA LEU A 48 14.63 10.85 12.61
C LEU A 48 14.41 11.74 11.39
N PHE A 49 13.85 11.17 10.31
CA PHE A 49 13.71 11.84 9.04
C PHE A 49 12.34 11.56 8.42
N VAL A 50 11.91 12.47 7.56
CA VAL A 50 10.78 12.28 6.66
C VAL A 50 11.32 12.34 5.24
N ALA A 51 11.17 11.23 4.52
CA ALA A 51 11.50 11.14 3.11
C ALA A 51 10.21 11.26 2.29
N SER A 52 10.22 12.11 1.27
CA SER A 52 9.11 12.22 0.32
C SER A 52 9.61 12.26 -1.11
N PHE A 53 8.89 11.69 -2.06
CA PHE A 53 9.35 11.60 -3.43
C PHE A 53 8.23 11.80 -4.45
N GLN A 54 8.57 12.37 -5.61
CA GLN A 54 7.61 12.58 -6.70
C GLN A 54 8.27 12.39 -8.07
N PRO A 55 7.49 11.97 -9.10
CA PRO A 55 8.00 11.96 -10.46
C PRO A 55 8.37 13.37 -10.87
N GLU A 56 9.54 13.54 -11.47
CA GLU A 56 10.00 14.86 -11.90
C GLU A 56 9.10 15.46 -12.99
N ARG A 57 8.57 14.62 -13.89
CA ARG A 57 7.67 15.02 -14.97
C ARG A 57 6.18 14.95 -14.59
N GLY A 58 5.86 14.90 -13.28
CA GLY A 58 4.49 14.91 -12.76
C GLY A 58 3.72 13.58 -12.85
N GLY A 59 4.07 12.68 -13.78
CA GLY A 59 3.41 11.38 -13.96
C GLY A 59 4.38 10.22 -14.16
N VAL A 60 3.93 9.01 -13.85
CA VAL A 60 4.68 7.76 -14.10
C VAL A 60 4.11 7.13 -15.37
N ARG A 61 4.97 6.87 -16.35
CA ARG A 61 4.61 6.20 -17.60
C ARG A 61 5.30 4.85 -17.69
N GLN A 62 4.55 3.82 -18.05
CA GLN A 62 5.06 2.47 -18.22
C GLN A 62 5.99 2.40 -19.44
N GLY A 63 7.09 1.64 -19.33
CA GLY A 63 8.06 1.47 -20.41
C GLY A 63 9.03 2.63 -20.61
N GLU A 64 8.94 3.68 -19.78
CA GLU A 64 9.86 4.81 -19.80
C GLU A 64 10.73 4.85 -18.54
N LEU A 65 12.00 5.23 -18.70
CA LEU A 65 12.83 5.59 -17.55
C LEU A 65 12.33 6.91 -16.95
N GLN A 66 12.13 6.90 -15.64
CA GLN A 66 11.60 8.02 -14.88
C GLN A 66 12.68 8.63 -13.99
N SER A 67 12.72 9.96 -13.97
CA SER A 67 13.47 10.72 -12.97
C SER A 67 12.55 11.08 -11.81
N TRP A 68 13.11 11.08 -10.60
CA TRP A 68 12.38 11.33 -9.37
C TRP A 68 13.05 12.45 -8.61
N LEU A 69 12.25 13.18 -7.83
CA LEU A 69 12.75 14.17 -6.88
C LEU A 69 12.47 13.65 -5.48
N LEU A 70 13.52 13.44 -4.69
CA LEU A 70 13.46 13.14 -3.26
C LEU A 70 13.58 14.45 -2.47
N THR A 71 12.70 14.68 -1.52
CA THR A 71 12.85 15.71 -0.48
C THR A 71 13.03 15.01 0.87
N LEU A 72 14.15 15.31 1.53
CA LEU A 72 14.53 14.75 2.82
C LEU A 72 14.57 15.85 3.88
N LYS A 73 13.81 15.65 4.95
CA LYS A 73 13.75 16.56 6.11
C LYS A 73 14.00 15.80 7.40
N THR A 74 14.51 16.49 8.42
CA THR A 74 14.50 15.99 9.79
C THR A 74 13.07 15.87 10.31
N ALA A 75 12.86 15.15 11.41
CA ALA A 75 11.57 15.10 12.09
C ALA A 75 11.06 16.48 12.53
N ALA A 76 11.97 17.43 12.77
CA ALA A 76 11.65 18.83 13.08
C ALA A 76 11.35 19.69 11.84
N GLY A 77 11.45 19.12 10.63
CA GLY A 77 11.13 19.79 9.37
C GLY A 77 12.29 20.53 8.70
N ALA A 78 13.48 20.53 9.30
CA ALA A 78 14.66 21.14 8.70
C ALA A 78 15.15 20.32 7.48
N PRO A 79 15.66 20.94 6.41
CA PRO A 79 16.20 20.20 5.28
C PRO A 79 17.45 19.40 5.69
N VAL A 80 17.60 18.21 5.12
CA VAL A 80 18.82 17.41 5.30
C VAL A 80 19.72 17.63 4.11
N GLU A 81 20.82 18.33 4.34
CA GLU A 81 21.78 18.76 3.32
C GLU A 81 22.89 17.72 3.11
N GLY A 82 23.35 17.53 1.87
CA GLY A 82 24.55 16.72 1.56
C GLY A 82 24.47 15.23 1.93
N ALA A 83 23.27 14.64 1.95
CA ALA A 83 23.09 13.23 2.28
C ALA A 83 23.60 12.32 1.17
N ALA A 84 24.23 11.20 1.57
CA ALA A 84 24.50 10.09 0.67
C ALA A 84 23.22 9.27 0.48
N ILE A 85 22.70 9.21 -0.75
CA ILE A 85 21.45 8.52 -1.07
C ILE A 85 21.74 7.25 -1.87
N THR A 86 21.34 6.11 -1.33
CA THR A 86 21.30 4.82 -2.02
C THR A 86 19.85 4.37 -2.15
N VAL A 87 19.52 3.75 -3.29
CA VAL A 87 18.16 3.28 -3.58
C VAL A 87 18.17 1.77 -3.73
N SER A 88 17.33 1.09 -2.97
CA SER A 88 17.11 -0.35 -3.05
C SER A 88 15.61 -0.66 -2.93
N GLY A 89 15.22 -1.86 -3.35
CA GLY A 89 13.83 -2.29 -3.30
C GLY A 89 13.57 -3.50 -4.18
N GLY A 90 12.30 -3.82 -4.34
CA GLY A 90 11.85 -4.92 -5.19
C GLY A 90 10.38 -4.78 -5.55
N MET A 91 9.85 -5.81 -6.20
CA MET A 91 8.45 -5.90 -6.58
C MET A 91 7.83 -7.08 -5.82
N PRO A 92 7.18 -6.85 -4.67
CA PRO A 92 6.69 -7.94 -3.80
C PRO A 92 5.71 -8.91 -4.47
N GLN A 93 5.06 -8.49 -5.55
CA GLN A 93 4.11 -9.33 -6.31
C GLN A 93 4.80 -10.23 -7.35
N HIS A 94 6.10 -10.05 -7.59
CA HIS A 94 6.84 -10.71 -8.67
C HIS A 94 8.13 -11.39 -8.19
N ASP A 95 8.37 -11.44 -6.86
CA ASP A 95 9.54 -12.10 -6.23
C ASP A 95 10.90 -11.76 -6.87
N HIS A 96 11.09 -10.51 -7.30
CA HIS A 96 12.36 -10.03 -7.82
C HIS A 96 12.65 -8.56 -7.44
N GLY A 97 13.88 -8.12 -7.73
CA GLY A 97 14.36 -6.77 -7.44
C GLY A 97 13.75 -5.69 -8.34
N LEU A 98 14.26 -4.45 -8.22
CA LEU A 98 13.88 -3.37 -9.12
C LEU A 98 14.28 -3.68 -10.57
N PRO A 99 13.49 -3.23 -11.57
CA PRO A 99 13.80 -3.44 -12.98
C PRO A 99 15.07 -2.69 -13.45
N THR A 100 15.54 -1.74 -12.65
CA THR A 100 16.75 -0.93 -12.88
C THR A 100 17.49 -0.74 -11.55
N SER A 101 18.66 -0.11 -11.58
CA SER A 101 19.41 0.30 -10.37
C SER A 101 19.41 1.83 -10.24
N PRO A 102 18.34 2.47 -9.71
CA PRO A 102 18.28 3.93 -9.59
C PRO A 102 19.44 4.47 -8.75
N GLN A 103 19.99 5.61 -9.16
CA GLN A 103 21.05 6.30 -8.44
C GLN A 103 20.61 7.74 -8.19
N ALA A 104 21.01 8.31 -7.05
CA ALA A 104 20.97 9.75 -6.87
C ALA A 104 22.06 10.38 -7.73
N THR A 105 21.67 11.37 -8.52
CA THR A 105 22.46 12.02 -9.56
C THR A 105 22.80 13.46 -9.22
N ASP A 106 21.99 14.14 -8.41
CA ASP A 106 22.20 15.55 -8.12
C ASP A 106 21.68 15.98 -6.75
N TYR A 107 22.30 17.03 -6.20
CA TYR A 107 21.85 17.73 -5.01
C TYR A 107 21.31 19.11 -5.39
N LEU A 108 20.01 19.32 -5.15
CA LEU A 108 19.26 20.47 -5.67
C LEU A 108 19.03 21.59 -4.63
N GLY A 109 19.61 21.47 -3.43
CA GLY A 109 19.38 22.38 -2.32
C GLY A 109 18.06 22.14 -1.56
N ASP A 110 17.98 22.67 -0.34
CA ASP A 110 16.81 22.57 0.54
C ASP A 110 16.38 21.13 0.84
N GLY A 111 17.37 20.25 0.99
CA GLY A 111 17.17 18.82 1.21
C GLY A 111 16.53 18.10 0.02
N ARG A 112 16.64 18.64 -1.20
CA ARG A 112 16.14 18.01 -2.43
C ARG A 112 17.25 17.33 -3.21
N TYR A 113 16.95 16.14 -3.73
CA TYR A 113 17.85 15.27 -4.49
C TYR A 113 17.14 14.76 -5.74
N ARG A 114 17.88 14.57 -6.84
CA ARG A 114 17.39 13.89 -8.05
C ARG A 114 18.02 12.51 -8.17
#